data_AF-A0A0D7KBD1-F1
#
_entry.id   AF-A0A0D7KBD1-F1
#
_cell.length_a   1.000
_cell.length_b   1.000
_cell.length_c   1.000
_cell.angle_alpha   90.00
_cell.angle_beta   90.00
_cell.angle_gamma   90.00
#
_symmetry.space_group_name_H-M   'P 1'
#
loop_
_entity.id
_entity.type
_entity.pdbx_description
1 polymer ?
#
loop_
_entity_poly.entity_id
_entity_poly.type
_entity_poly.pdbx_seq_one_letter_code
_entity_poly.pdbx_strand_id
1 'polypeptide(L)'
;MSIRFFEKIRFDVHNLGMATDRHQAPSYPLRMPDELKARVQAAAEESGRSLHAELLARLEGSFRAENESFKREIEAQVSSVLARSDTLSLRIDLIKSRMDNLFTRAHLISSETERMAKDAQTDEDFAKAEARIAEYNEIQTEAAALGAQAEQLIAERDAELQRMHTLKEALREYRERLEAKPASRPKT
;
A
#
# COMPACT_ATOMS: atom_id res chain seq x y z
N MET A 1 61.66 -8.62 -8.82
CA MET A 1 60.45 -8.86 -9.64
C MET A 1 59.78 -7.51 -9.89
N SER A 2 59.65 -7.17 -11.17
CA SER A 2 59.32 -5.85 -11.75
C SER A 2 57.80 -5.69 -11.89
N ILE A 3 57.20 -4.62 -11.37
CA ILE A 3 56.66 -3.41 -12.07
C ILE A 3 55.21 -3.54 -12.61
N ARG A 4 54.34 -2.73 -11.96
CA ARG A 4 53.24 -1.84 -12.43
C ARG A 4 52.16 -2.39 -13.38
N PHE A 5 50.90 -2.14 -13.00
CA PHE A 5 49.82 -1.90 -13.98
C PHE A 5 48.90 -0.75 -13.49
N PHE A 6 49.25 0.46 -13.91
CA PHE A 6 48.35 1.61 -14.01
C PHE A 6 48.48 2.14 -15.44
N GLU A 7 47.36 2.66 -15.96
CA GLU A 7 47.18 3.39 -17.23
C GLU A 7 47.07 2.63 -18.56
N LYS A 8 46.14 3.16 -19.37
CA LYS A 8 46.21 3.35 -20.82
C LYS A 8 45.37 2.39 -21.66
N ILE A 9 44.06 2.63 -21.70
CA ILE A 9 43.30 2.41 -22.94
C ILE A 9 43.14 3.77 -23.60
N ARG A 10 43.88 3.95 -24.70
CA ARG A 10 43.84 5.10 -25.60
C ARG A 10 42.45 5.21 -26.22
N PHE A 11 41.96 6.44 -26.27
CA PHE A 11 40.97 6.88 -27.25
C PHE A 11 41.59 6.76 -28.65
N ASP A 12 41.21 5.73 -29.40
CA ASP A 12 41.36 5.74 -30.85
C ASP A 12 40.12 6.41 -31.45
N VAL A 13 40.22 7.73 -31.57
CA VAL A 13 39.45 8.51 -32.53
C VAL A 13 40.02 8.17 -33.88
N HIS A 14 39.42 7.25 -34.66
CA HIS A 14 39.48 7.30 -36.12
C HIS A 14 38.13 6.90 -36.72
N ASN A 15 37.61 7.89 -37.43
CA ASN A 15 36.36 7.98 -38.13
C ASN A 15 36.28 6.92 -39.25
N LEU A 16 35.37 5.96 -39.13
CA LEU A 16 34.96 5.06 -40.23
C LEU A 16 33.45 5.17 -40.43
N GLY A 17 33.09 5.88 -41.50
CA GLY A 17 31.97 5.51 -42.37
C GLY A 17 30.56 5.52 -41.77
N MET A 18 29.95 6.71 -41.74
CA MET A 18 28.58 7.00 -42.21
C MET A 18 27.61 5.81 -42.36
N ALA A 19 26.83 5.60 -41.32
CA ALA A 19 25.43 5.18 -41.44
C ALA A 19 24.63 5.87 -40.32
N THR A 20 24.65 7.21 -40.28
CA THR A 20 23.66 7.96 -39.50
C THR A 20 22.33 7.89 -40.24
N ASP A 21 21.68 6.73 -40.20
CA ASP A 21 20.22 6.68 -40.37
C ASP A 21 19.58 7.11 -39.05
N ARG A 22 19.88 8.37 -38.68
CA ARG A 22 19.08 9.11 -37.72
C ARG A 22 17.88 9.54 -38.53
N HIS A 23 16.86 8.69 -38.62
CA HIS A 23 15.53 9.15 -38.97
C HIS A 23 15.19 10.27 -37.95
N GLN A 24 15.51 11.51 -38.30
CA GLN A 24 15.03 12.68 -37.56
C GLN A 24 13.52 12.51 -37.52
N ALA A 25 12.97 12.48 -36.31
CA ALA A 25 11.52 12.47 -36.15
C ALA A 25 10.95 13.61 -37.00
N PRO A 26 9.85 13.37 -37.74
CA PRO A 26 9.29 14.39 -38.63
C PRO A 26 9.06 15.68 -37.83
N SER A 27 9.54 16.79 -38.38
CA SER A 27 9.38 18.11 -37.77
C SER A 27 7.89 18.35 -37.52
N TYR A 28 7.51 18.56 -36.26
CA TYR A 28 6.14 18.85 -35.89
C TYR A 28 5.94 20.37 -35.87
N PRO A 29 5.21 20.96 -36.84
CA PRO A 29 5.01 22.40 -36.88
C PRO A 29 4.09 22.83 -35.73
N LEU A 30 4.68 23.26 -34.62
CA LEU A 30 3.96 23.79 -33.47
C LEU A 30 3.51 25.22 -33.75
N ARG A 31 2.19 25.45 -33.79
CA ARG A 31 1.63 26.80 -33.80
C ARG A 31 1.53 27.31 -32.37
N MET A 32 2.32 28.32 -32.05
CA MET A 32 2.33 28.93 -30.72
C MET A 32 2.07 30.44 -30.82
N PRO A 33 1.24 31.02 -29.93
CA PRO A 33 1.10 32.47 -29.83
C PRO A 33 2.45 33.15 -29.56
N ASP A 34 2.65 34.36 -30.08
CA ASP A 34 3.93 35.07 -29.99
C ASP A 34 4.36 35.31 -28.55
N GLU A 35 3.42 35.62 -27.65
CA GLU A 35 3.68 35.78 -26.22
C GLU A 35 4.20 34.48 -25.57
N LEU A 36 3.62 33.33 -25.92
CA LEU A 36 4.07 32.05 -25.42
C LEU A 36 5.46 31.71 -25.96
N LYS A 37 5.73 32.05 -27.22
CA LYS A 37 7.04 31.85 -27.84
C LYS A 37 8.12 32.67 -27.15
N ALA A 38 7.86 33.95 -26.91
CA ALA A 38 8.77 34.82 -26.20
C ALA A 38 9.09 34.29 -24.79
N ARG A 39 8.07 33.83 -24.06
CA ARG A 39 8.25 33.26 -22.71
C ARG A 39 9.11 32.00 -22.70
N VAL A 40 8.90 31.07 -23.64
CA VAL A 40 9.69 29.84 -23.70
C VAL A 40 11.11 30.10 -24.21
N GLN A 41 11.27 31.04 -25.15
CA GLN A 41 12.59 31.45 -25.66
C GLN A 41 13.44 32.08 -24.54
N ALA A 42 12.89 33.01 -23.76
CA ALA A 42 13.58 33.59 -22.62
C ALA A 42 13.99 32.53 -21.59
N ALA A 43 13.09 31.59 -21.29
CA ALA A 43 13.40 30.48 -20.38
C ALA A 43 14.49 29.53 -20.92
N ALA A 44 14.54 29.31 -22.24
CA ALA A 44 15.56 28.50 -22.88
C ALA A 44 16.94 29.18 -22.81
N GLU A 45 16.99 30.51 -23.01
CA GLU A 45 18.21 31.31 -22.87
C GLU A 45 18.71 31.30 -21.42
N GLU A 46 17.81 31.48 -20.44
CA GLU A 46 18.12 31.41 -19.02
C GLU A 46 18.65 30.02 -18.61
N SER A 47 18.06 28.95 -19.15
CA SER A 47 18.47 27.56 -18.85
C SER A 47 19.67 27.08 -19.66
N GLY A 48 20.17 27.87 -20.61
CA GLY A 48 21.26 27.50 -21.52
C GLY A 48 20.89 26.37 -22.49
N ARG A 49 19.61 26.21 -22.81
CA ARG A 49 19.08 25.16 -23.70
C ARG A 49 18.60 25.75 -25.02
N SER A 50 18.51 24.92 -26.06
CA SER A 50 17.76 25.30 -27.27
C SER A 50 16.26 25.37 -26.96
N LEU A 51 15.53 26.19 -27.71
CA LEU A 51 14.06 26.30 -27.58
C LEU A 51 13.37 24.93 -27.62
N HIS A 52 13.83 24.03 -28.49
CA HIS A 52 13.29 22.68 -28.61
C HIS A 52 13.60 21.82 -27.38
N ALA A 53 14.83 21.89 -26.86
CA ALA A 53 15.21 21.16 -25.64
C ALA A 53 14.45 21.67 -24.41
N GLU A 54 14.19 22.97 -24.32
CA GLU A 54 13.39 23.55 -23.24
C GLU A 54 11.91 23.14 -23.33
N LEU A 55 11.33 23.11 -24.53
CA LEU A 55 9.96 22.60 -24.74
C LEU A 55 9.84 21.13 -24.32
N LEU A 56 10.78 20.28 -24.74
CA LEU A 56 10.81 18.88 -24.34
C LEU A 56 10.97 18.74 -22.84
N ALA A 57 11.91 19.44 -22.22
CA ALA A 57 12.15 19.37 -20.78
C ALA A 57 10.90 19.77 -19.96
N ARG A 58 10.14 20.77 -20.41
CA ARG A 58 8.89 21.17 -19.76
C ARG A 58 7.79 20.14 -19.92
N LEU A 59 7.63 19.57 -21.12
CA LEU A 59 6.64 18.53 -21.38
C LEU A 59 6.97 17.25 -20.61
N GLU A 60 8.22 16.79 -20.65
CA GLU A 60 8.69 15.66 -19.84
C GLU A 60 8.50 15.93 -18.34
N GLY A 61 8.79 17.16 -17.91
CA GLY A 61 8.58 17.61 -16.54
C GLY A 61 7.12 17.54 -16.09
N SER A 62 6.16 17.96 -16.95
CA SER A 62 4.73 17.91 -16.61
C SER A 62 4.24 16.47 -16.43
N PHE A 63 4.63 15.56 -17.33
CA PHE A 63 4.25 14.15 -17.19
C PHE A 63 4.94 13.49 -15.98
N ARG A 64 6.21 13.82 -15.70
CA ARG A 64 6.91 13.28 -14.53
C ARG A 64 6.26 13.71 -13.21
N ALA A 65 5.85 14.98 -13.10
CA ALA A 65 5.23 15.50 -11.90
C ALA A 65 3.88 14.83 -11.62
N GLU A 66 3.04 14.68 -12.64
CA GLU A 66 1.78 13.94 -12.54
C GLU A 66 2.03 12.49 -12.11
N ASN A 67 3.02 11.83 -12.73
CA ASN A 67 3.30 10.44 -12.45
C ASN A 67 3.79 10.18 -11.01
N GLU A 68 4.68 11.04 -10.52
CA GLU A 68 5.17 10.98 -9.14
C GLU A 68 4.06 11.28 -8.13
N SER A 69 3.12 12.18 -8.47
CA SER A 69 1.99 12.51 -7.59
C SER A 69 1.07 11.30 -7.38
N PHE A 70 0.69 10.63 -8.47
CA PHE A 70 -0.15 9.43 -8.43
C PHE A 70 0.52 8.28 -7.68
N LYS A 71 1.81 8.06 -7.93
CA LYS A 71 2.59 7.03 -7.22
C LYS A 71 2.62 7.29 -5.71
N ARG A 72 2.94 8.52 -5.30
CA ARG A 72 2.98 8.90 -3.87
C ARG A 72 1.61 8.74 -3.21
N GLU A 73 0.54 9.07 -3.91
CA GLU A 73 -0.82 8.89 -3.40
C GLU A 73 -1.10 7.42 -3.10
N ILE A 74 -0.82 6.50 -4.04
CA ILE A 74 -1.05 5.08 -3.78
C ILE A 74 -0.13 4.55 -2.68
N GLU A 75 1.14 4.95 -2.65
CA GLU A 75 2.07 4.55 -1.58
C GLU A 75 1.56 5.00 -0.20
N ALA A 76 1.03 6.22 -0.10
CA ALA A 76 0.42 6.72 1.13
C ALA A 76 -0.84 5.92 1.53
N GLN A 77 -1.68 5.57 0.56
CA GLN A 77 -2.86 4.74 0.82
C GLN A 77 -2.47 3.33 1.28
N VAL A 78 -1.48 2.69 0.64
CA VAL A 78 -0.98 1.36 1.04
C VAL A 78 -0.40 1.42 2.46
N SER A 79 0.38 2.46 2.79
CA SER A 79 0.91 2.63 4.14
C SER A 79 -0.20 2.77 5.19
N SER A 80 -1.25 3.54 4.89
CA SER A 80 -2.42 3.66 5.76
C SER A 80 -3.16 2.34 5.96
N VAL A 81 -3.31 1.54 4.89
CA VAL A 81 -3.97 0.22 4.95
C VAL A 81 -3.18 -0.74 5.82
N LEU A 82 -1.85 -0.78 5.69
CA LEU A 82 -0.98 -1.63 6.51
C LEU A 82 -1.09 -1.26 7.99
N ALA A 83 -0.98 0.03 8.34
CA ALA A 83 -1.09 0.48 9.73
C ALA A 83 -2.46 0.13 10.35
N ARG A 84 -3.54 0.24 9.55
CA ARG A 84 -4.88 -0.17 9.98
C ARG A 84 -4.98 -1.69 10.18
N SER A 85 -4.43 -2.47 9.25
CA SER A 85 -4.38 -3.93 9.34
C SER A 85 -3.67 -4.41 10.61
N ASP A 86 -2.52 -3.82 10.93
CA ASP A 86 -1.75 -4.13 12.14
C ASP A 86 -2.57 -3.81 13.41
N THR A 87 -3.25 -2.66 13.41
CA THR A 87 -4.14 -2.27 14.52
C THR A 87 -5.29 -3.26 14.72
N LEU A 88 -5.91 -3.71 13.62
CA LEU A 88 -6.98 -4.71 13.67
C LEU A 88 -6.46 -6.05 14.19
N SER A 89 -5.26 -6.47 13.77
CA SER A 89 -4.64 -7.70 14.25
C SER A 89 -4.43 -7.67 15.77
N LEU A 90 -3.87 -6.57 16.30
CA LEU A 90 -3.67 -6.41 17.74
C LEU A 90 -4.99 -6.45 18.54
N ARG A 91 -6.06 -5.85 17.99
CA ARG A 91 -7.38 -5.92 18.61
C ARG A 91 -7.96 -7.32 18.64
N ILE A 92 -7.80 -8.07 17.55
CA ILE A 92 -8.23 -9.48 17.48
C ILE A 92 -7.49 -10.31 18.53
N ASP A 93 -6.19 -10.13 18.67
CA ASP A 93 -5.38 -10.88 19.65
C ASP A 93 -5.75 -10.54 21.10
N LEU A 94 -6.06 -9.27 21.37
CA LEU A 94 -6.60 -8.86 22.67
C LEU A 94 -7.94 -9.52 22.98
N ILE A 95 -8.86 -9.56 22.00
CA ILE A 95 -10.17 -10.21 22.20
C ILE A 95 -10.00 -11.70 22.45
N LYS A 96 -9.14 -12.39 21.68
CA LYS A 96 -8.82 -13.80 21.93
C LYS A 96 -8.32 -14.04 23.34
N SER A 97 -7.38 -13.21 23.81
CA SER A 97 -6.84 -13.32 25.17
C SER A 97 -7.91 -13.11 26.25
N ARG A 98 -8.84 -12.18 26.02
CA ARG A 98 -9.98 -11.96 26.91
C ARG A 98 -10.95 -13.14 26.89
N MET A 99 -11.23 -13.71 25.71
CA MET A 99 -12.06 -14.92 25.59
C MET A 99 -11.44 -16.10 26.33
N ASP A 100 -10.13 -16.34 26.21
CA ASP A 100 -9.43 -17.41 26.94
C ASP A 100 -9.57 -17.27 28.47
N ASN A 101 -9.50 -16.02 28.97
CA ASN A 101 -9.71 -15.74 30.39
C ASN A 101 -11.16 -16.01 30.82
N LEU A 102 -12.14 -15.59 30.02
CA LEU A 102 -13.55 -15.86 30.27
C LEU A 102 -13.85 -17.36 30.26
N PHE A 103 -13.28 -18.13 29.33
CA PHE A 103 -13.44 -19.58 29.29
C PHE A 103 -12.87 -20.24 30.54
N THR A 104 -11.70 -19.80 30.99
CA THR A 104 -11.09 -20.29 32.24
C THR A 104 -11.99 -20.00 33.44
N ARG A 105 -12.53 -18.77 33.53
CA ARG A 105 -13.44 -18.37 34.61
C ARG A 105 -14.77 -19.13 34.54
N ALA A 106 -15.35 -19.29 33.36
CA ALA A 106 -16.57 -20.07 33.13
C ALA A 106 -16.38 -21.52 33.58
N HIS A 107 -15.24 -22.13 33.28
CA HIS A 107 -14.92 -23.49 33.71
C HIS A 107 -14.81 -23.59 35.23
N LEU A 108 -14.14 -22.64 35.88
CA LEU A 108 -14.05 -22.61 37.34
C LEU A 108 -15.45 -22.51 37.98
N ILE A 109 -16.26 -21.54 37.54
CA ILE A 109 -17.61 -21.34 38.06
C ILE A 109 -18.47 -22.58 37.82
N SER A 110 -18.40 -23.22 36.65
CA SER A 110 -19.11 -24.47 36.38
C SER A 110 -18.71 -25.58 37.34
N SER A 111 -17.42 -25.70 37.67
CA SER A 111 -16.96 -26.71 38.64
C SER A 111 -17.40 -26.38 40.08
N GLU A 112 -17.47 -25.10 40.43
CA GLU A 112 -17.93 -24.62 41.74
C GLU A 112 -19.44 -24.84 41.89
N THR A 113 -20.24 -24.50 40.88
CA THR A 113 -21.70 -24.71 40.90
C THR A 113 -22.05 -26.19 41.03
N GLU A 114 -21.34 -27.07 40.33
CA GLU A 114 -21.51 -28.52 40.45
C GLU A 114 -21.22 -29.05 41.86
N ARG A 115 -20.21 -28.50 42.54
CA ARG A 115 -19.88 -28.86 43.92
C ARG A 115 -20.94 -28.33 44.89
N MET A 116 -21.30 -27.05 44.76
CA MET A 116 -22.32 -26.41 45.59
C MET A 116 -23.68 -27.11 45.46
N ALA A 117 -24.05 -27.56 44.25
CA ALA A 117 -25.30 -28.30 44.05
C ALA A 117 -25.29 -29.69 44.74
N LYS A 118 -24.12 -30.32 44.90
CA LYS A 118 -23.99 -31.61 45.61
C LYS A 118 -24.02 -31.44 47.12
N ASP A 119 -23.43 -30.36 47.61
CA ASP A 119 -23.27 -30.09 49.04
C ASP A 119 -24.42 -29.27 49.63
N ALA A 120 -25.32 -28.72 48.80
CA ALA A 120 -26.43 -27.87 49.23
C ALA A 120 -27.41 -28.62 50.14
N GLN A 121 -27.59 -28.10 51.35
CA GLN A 121 -28.52 -28.63 52.35
C GLN A 121 -29.53 -27.57 52.83
N THR A 122 -29.21 -26.29 52.63
CA THR A 122 -30.03 -25.16 53.09
C THR A 122 -30.48 -24.28 51.93
N ASP A 123 -31.56 -23.53 52.12
CA ASP A 123 -32.02 -22.53 51.14
C ASP A 123 -30.94 -21.49 50.82
N GLU A 124 -30.06 -21.19 51.79
CA GLU A 124 -28.93 -20.28 51.58
C GLU A 124 -27.89 -20.85 50.61
N ASP A 125 -27.64 -22.17 50.64
CA ASP A 125 -26.72 -22.84 49.72
C ASP A 125 -27.27 -22.87 48.29
N PHE A 126 -28.58 -23.12 48.15
CA PHE A 126 -29.27 -23.03 46.85
C PHE A 126 -29.22 -21.61 46.29
N ALA A 127 -29.49 -20.58 47.10
CA ALA A 127 -29.40 -19.19 46.68
C ALA A 127 -27.98 -18.80 46.22
N LYS A 128 -26.93 -19.30 46.91
CA LYS A 128 -25.54 -19.10 46.47
C LYS A 128 -25.24 -19.82 45.15
N ALA A 129 -25.77 -21.03 44.95
CA ALA A 129 -25.59 -21.78 43.69
C ALA A 129 -26.31 -21.07 42.52
N GLU A 130 -27.52 -20.55 42.74
CA GLU A 130 -28.25 -19.74 41.76
C GLU A 130 -27.49 -18.47 41.37
N ALA A 131 -26.90 -17.76 42.35
CA ALA A 131 -26.08 -16.59 42.08
C ALA A 131 -24.86 -16.91 41.20
N ARG A 132 -24.23 -18.07 41.38
CA ARG A 132 -23.11 -18.53 40.53
C ARG A 132 -23.56 -18.95 39.14
N ILE A 133 -24.74 -19.55 39.00
CA ILE A 133 -25.34 -19.84 37.69
C ILE A 133 -25.62 -18.52 36.94
N ALA A 134 -26.10 -17.48 37.63
CA ALA A 134 -26.29 -16.17 37.03
C ALA A 134 -24.95 -15.57 36.53
N GLU A 135 -23.88 -15.64 37.33
CA GLU A 135 -22.53 -15.20 36.94
C GLU A 135 -22.00 -15.98 35.72
N TYR A 136 -22.24 -17.29 35.66
CA TYR A 136 -21.90 -18.10 34.48
C TYR A 136 -22.63 -17.63 33.22
N ASN A 137 -23.93 -17.33 33.32
CA ASN A 137 -24.73 -16.83 32.20
C ASN A 137 -24.26 -15.45 31.71
N GLU A 138 -23.84 -14.57 32.63
CA GLU A 138 -23.23 -13.28 32.27
C GLU A 138 -21.93 -13.48 31.48
N ILE A 139 -21.06 -14.39 31.93
CA ILE A 139 -19.80 -14.72 31.23
C ILE A 139 -20.08 -15.29 29.83
N GLN A 140 -21.08 -16.16 29.69
CA GLN A 140 -21.49 -16.68 28.38
C GLN A 140 -21.97 -15.56 27.45
N THR A 141 -22.75 -14.62 27.98
CA THR A 141 -23.23 -13.46 27.23
C THR A 141 -22.06 -12.57 26.78
N GLU A 142 -21.09 -12.31 27.66
CA GLU A 142 -19.89 -11.54 27.34
C GLU A 142 -19.02 -12.27 26.30
N ALA A 143 -18.82 -13.57 26.44
CA ALA A 143 -18.03 -14.38 25.49
C ALA A 143 -18.68 -14.39 24.09
N ALA A 144 -20.01 -14.51 24.02
CA ALA A 144 -20.74 -14.42 22.76
C ALA A 144 -20.59 -13.04 22.10
N ALA A 145 -20.68 -11.96 22.88
CA ALA A 145 -20.49 -10.60 22.38
C ALA A 145 -19.06 -10.36 21.86
N LEU A 146 -18.05 -10.85 22.57
CA LEU A 146 -16.66 -10.79 22.13
C LEU A 146 -16.38 -11.62 20.88
N GLY A 147 -17.01 -12.80 20.77
CA GLY A 147 -16.95 -13.62 19.56
C GLY A 147 -17.48 -12.88 18.34
N ALA A 148 -18.66 -12.28 18.45
CA ALA A 148 -19.23 -11.45 17.38
C ALA A 148 -18.34 -10.25 17.02
N GLN A 149 -17.74 -9.60 18.02
CA GLN A 149 -16.81 -8.50 17.79
C GLN A 149 -15.53 -8.97 17.07
N ALA A 150 -14.99 -10.14 17.44
CA ALA A 150 -13.82 -10.71 16.77
C ALA A 150 -14.12 -11.03 15.30
N GLU A 151 -15.27 -11.63 15.01
CA GLU A 151 -15.71 -11.92 13.64
C GLU A 151 -15.82 -10.63 12.81
N GLN A 152 -16.39 -9.56 13.36
CA GLN A 152 -16.45 -8.27 12.69
C GLN A 152 -15.05 -7.72 12.37
N LEU A 153 -14.13 -7.75 13.34
CA LEU A 153 -12.77 -7.24 13.13
C LEU A 153 -11.97 -8.08 12.13
N ILE A 154 -12.18 -9.40 12.10
CA ILE A 154 -11.59 -10.30 11.09
C ILE A 154 -12.10 -9.92 9.71
N ALA A 155 -13.41 -9.74 9.55
CA ALA A 155 -14.00 -9.32 8.27
C ALA A 155 -13.48 -7.94 7.82
N GLU A 156 -13.36 -6.98 8.74
CA GLU A 156 -12.78 -5.66 8.44
C GLU A 156 -11.32 -5.76 7.99
N ARG A 157 -10.52 -6.60 8.67
CA ARG A 157 -9.11 -6.82 8.30
C ARG A 157 -9.01 -7.43 6.90
N ASP A 158 -9.85 -8.43 6.60
CA ASP A 158 -9.83 -9.09 5.30
C ASP A 158 -10.25 -8.13 4.18
N ALA A 159 -11.22 -7.24 4.43
CA ALA A 159 -11.57 -6.17 3.50
C ALA A 159 -10.42 -5.18 3.25
N GLU A 160 -9.67 -4.80 4.29
CA GLU A 160 -8.48 -3.95 4.14
C GLU A 160 -7.35 -4.66 3.36
N LEU A 161 -7.15 -5.96 3.56
CA LEU A 161 -6.21 -6.73 2.76
C LEU A 161 -6.61 -6.77 1.29
N GLN A 162 -7.91 -6.95 0.99
CA GLN A 162 -8.41 -6.87 -0.39
C GLN A 162 -8.18 -5.48 -0.99
N ARG A 163 -8.39 -4.41 -0.22
CA ARG A 163 -8.08 -3.04 -0.66
C ARG A 163 -6.59 -2.85 -0.96
N MET A 164 -5.70 -3.43 -0.16
CA MET A 164 -4.26 -3.42 -0.47
C MET A 164 -3.96 -4.10 -1.81
N HIS A 165 -4.60 -5.25 -2.08
CA HIS A 165 -4.42 -5.97 -3.33
C HIS A 165 -4.86 -5.14 -4.54
N THR A 166 -6.04 -4.52 -4.49
CA THR A 166 -6.52 -3.66 -5.59
C THR A 166 -5.62 -2.45 -5.81
N LEU A 167 -5.07 -1.83 -4.75
CA LEU A 167 -4.10 -0.74 -4.88
C LEU A 167 -2.79 -1.19 -5.54
N LYS A 168 -2.30 -2.39 -5.21
CA LYS A 168 -1.10 -2.96 -5.85
C LYS A 168 -1.33 -3.27 -7.32
N GLU A 169 -2.51 -3.76 -7.68
CA GLU A 169 -2.90 -3.98 -9.07
C GLU A 169 -3.00 -2.66 -9.84
N ALA A 170 -3.61 -1.63 -9.26
CA ALA A 170 -3.68 -0.30 -9.87
C ALA A 170 -2.29 0.27 -10.15
N LEU A 171 -1.33 0.13 -9.22
CA LEU A 171 0.07 0.52 -9.44
C LEU A 171 0.73 -0.25 -10.57
N ARG A 172 0.45 -1.57 -10.65
CA ARG A 172 0.98 -2.42 -11.71
C ARG A 172 0.45 -2.00 -13.08
N GLU A 173 -0.86 -1.86 -13.23
CA GLU A 173 -1.48 -1.42 -14.48
C GLU A 173 -0.97 -0.04 -14.91
N TYR A 174 -0.86 0.87 -13.95
CA TYR A 174 -0.32 2.19 -14.20
C TYR A 174 1.12 2.15 -14.72
N ARG A 175 1.96 1.30 -14.13
CA ARG A 175 3.33 1.09 -14.61
C ARG A 175 3.37 0.47 -16.01
N GLU A 176 2.53 -0.53 -16.27
CA GLU A 176 2.41 -1.15 -17.58
C GLU A 176 1.98 -0.13 -18.65
N ARG A 177 1.08 0.81 -18.32
CA ARG A 177 0.70 1.91 -19.22
C ARG A 177 1.84 2.88 -19.52
N LEU A 178 2.71 3.16 -18.54
CA LEU A 178 3.90 4.00 -18.76
C LEU A 178 4.95 3.29 -19.64
N GLU A 179 5.06 1.97 -19.52
CA GLU A 179 6.02 1.16 -20.28
C GLU A 179 5.49 0.75 -21.68
N ALA A 180 4.17 0.80 -21.90
CA ALA A 180 3.54 0.50 -23.18
C ALA A 180 3.93 1.53 -24.26
N LYS A 181 4.74 1.09 -25.22
CA LYS A 181 5.09 1.86 -26.42
C LYS A 181 3.81 2.18 -27.20
N PRO A 182 3.54 3.44 -27.61
CA PRO A 182 2.32 3.77 -28.33
C PRO A 182 2.26 2.96 -29.63
N ALA A 183 1.17 2.21 -29.81
CA ALA A 183 0.92 1.45 -31.03
C ALA A 183 1.01 2.41 -32.23
N SER A 184 1.93 2.15 -33.15
CA SER A 184 1.99 2.91 -34.40
C SER A 184 0.65 2.74 -35.11
N ARG A 185 -0.08 3.84 -35.32
CA ARG A 185 -1.33 3.81 -36.09
C ARG A 185 -1.10 3.06 -37.42
N PRO A 186 -2.01 2.16 -37.82
CA PRO A 186 -1.94 1.56 -39.14
C PRO A 186 -2.02 2.68 -40.19
N LYS A 187 -1.07 2.68 -41.15
CA LYS A 187 -1.09 3.58 -42.29
C LYS A 187 -2.32 3.25 -43.12
N THR A 188 -3.32 4.14 -43.10
CA THR A 188 -4.41 4.20 -44.08
C THR A 188 -3.90 4.75 -45.39
#